data_AF-A0A2E9IIZ6-F1
#
_entry.id   AF-A0A2E9IIZ6-F1
#
_cell.length_a   1.000
_cell.length_b   1.000
_cell.length_c   1.000
_cell.angle_alpha   90.00
_cell.angle_beta   90.00
_cell.angle_gamma   90.00
#
_symmetry.space_group_name_H-M   'P 1'
#
loop_
_entity.id
_entity.type
_entity.pdbx_description
1 polymer ?
#
loop_
_entity_poly.entity_id
_entity_poly.type
_entity_poly.pdbx_seq_one_letter_code
_entity_poly.pdbx_strand_id
1 'polypeptide(L)'
;MRTCVDNLIALSHVDGPRIRNEVEFLANRLEILRQKRKISNDAYLDAGAIQGAFDMIGNLVEMGVPQNEIFSELKQQLSRACKLEEKHPGLDKAIEDGRAS
;
A
#
# COMPACT_ATOMS: atom_id res chain seq x y z
N MET A 1 5.31 1.83 -0.16
CA MET A 1 4.02 2.20 0.45
C MET A 1 3.48 3.50 -0.10
N ARG A 2 4.09 4.66 0.19
CA ARG A 2 3.68 5.95 -0.37
C ARG A 2 3.65 5.89 -1.90
N THR A 3 4.69 5.35 -2.50
CA THR A 3 4.81 5.20 -3.96
C THR A 3 3.68 4.35 -4.55
N CYS A 4 3.28 3.27 -3.87
CA CYS A 4 2.15 2.44 -4.28
C CYS A 4 0.82 3.24 -4.29
N VAL A 5 0.60 4.08 -3.27
CA VAL A 5 -0.62 4.91 -3.18
C VAL A 5 -0.60 6.01 -4.25
N ASP A 6 0.54 6.68 -4.42
CA ASP A 6 0.72 7.71 -5.46
C ASP A 6 0.45 7.14 -6.85
N ASN A 7 0.92 5.92 -7.14
CA ASN A 7 0.64 5.22 -8.40
C ASN A 7 -0.86 4.98 -8.62
N LEU A 8 -1.61 4.60 -7.57
CA LEU A 8 -3.05 4.38 -7.66
C LEU A 8 -3.83 5.70 -7.83
N ILE A 9 -3.41 6.76 -7.15
CA ILE A 9 -4.04 8.09 -7.23
C ILE A 9 -3.78 8.76 -8.59
N ALA A 10 -2.64 8.49 -9.21
CA ALA A 10 -2.30 9.02 -10.53
C ALA A 10 -3.18 8.46 -11.67
N LEU A 11 -3.92 7.37 -11.42
CA LEU A 11 -4.85 6.80 -12.39
C LEU A 11 -6.13 7.63 -12.46
N SER A 12 -6.70 7.75 -13.66
CA SER A 12 -8.04 8.33 -13.85
C SER A 12 -9.17 7.44 -13.34
N HIS A 13 -8.91 6.14 -13.24
CA HIS A 13 -9.84 5.12 -12.76
C HIS A 13 -9.05 3.99 -12.10
N VAL A 14 -9.55 3.50 -10.96
CA VAL A 14 -8.93 2.44 -10.19
C VAL A 14 -9.77 1.17 -10.31
N ASP A 15 -9.15 0.12 -10.85
CA ASP A 15 -9.77 -1.21 -11.04
C ASP A 15 -9.43 -2.16 -9.88
N GLY A 16 -10.39 -3.00 -9.48
CA GLY A 16 -10.24 -3.98 -8.40
C GLY A 16 -9.03 -4.92 -8.57
N PRO A 17 -8.81 -5.53 -9.74
CA PRO A 17 -7.64 -6.37 -10.00
C PRO A 17 -6.31 -5.63 -9.80
N ARG A 18 -6.28 -4.34 -10.09
CA ARG A 18 -5.08 -3.51 -9.99
C ARG A 18 -4.72 -3.22 -8.53
N ILE A 19 -5.73 -2.96 -7.70
CA ILE A 19 -5.54 -2.85 -6.24
C ILE A 19 -5.06 -4.18 -5.67
N ARG A 20 -5.67 -5.31 -6.06
CA ARG A 20 -5.23 -6.64 -5.61
C ARG A 20 -3.76 -6.91 -5.92
N ASN A 21 -3.31 -6.59 -7.14
CA ASN A 21 -1.90 -6.74 -7.50
C ASN A 21 -0.97 -5.92 -6.58
N GLU A 22 -1.36 -4.68 -6.25
CA GLU A 22 -0.60 -3.84 -5.31
C GLU A 22 -0.61 -4.41 -3.88
N VAL A 23 -1.75 -4.96 -3.44
CA VAL A 23 -1.89 -5.61 -2.13
C VAL A 23 -0.99 -6.85 -2.03
N GLU A 24 -1.01 -7.72 -3.05
CA GLU A 24 -0.17 -8.92 -3.11
C GLU A 24 1.32 -8.56 -3.18
N PHE A 25 1.68 -7.55 -3.96
CA PHE A 25 3.04 -7.03 -4.02
C PHE A 25 3.51 -6.55 -2.63
N LEU A 26 2.69 -5.74 -1.94
CA LEU A 26 3.00 -5.26 -0.60
C LEU A 26 3.13 -6.42 0.40
N ALA A 27 2.20 -7.38 0.40
CA ALA A 27 2.22 -8.52 1.31
C ALA A 27 3.50 -9.35 1.15
N ASN A 28 3.81 -9.75 -0.09
CA ASN A 28 5.02 -10.50 -0.40
C ASN A 28 6.28 -9.72 -0.01
N ARG A 29 6.32 -8.42 -0.32
CA ARG A 29 7.50 -7.62 -0.05
C ARG A 29 7.75 -7.38 1.43
N LEU A 30 6.70 -7.08 2.19
CA LEU A 30 6.80 -6.94 3.64
C LEU A 30 7.27 -8.24 4.30
N GLU A 31 6.80 -9.39 3.83
CA GLU A 31 7.24 -10.69 4.31
C GLU A 31 8.74 -10.91 4.04
N ILE A 32 9.21 -10.70 2.80
CA ILE A 32 10.63 -10.83 2.44
C ILE A 32 11.50 -9.89 3.28
N LEU A 33 11.09 -8.62 3.43
CA LEU A 33 11.84 -7.63 4.19
C LEU A 33 11.91 -8.00 5.68
N ARG A 34 10.83 -8.53 6.25
CA ARG A 34 10.79 -9.02 7.62
C ARG A 34 11.71 -10.24 7.80
N GLN A 35 11.62 -11.23 6.92
CA GLN A 35 12.46 -12.43 6.96
C GLN A 35 13.95 -12.08 6.85
N LYS A 36 14.30 -11.12 5.98
CA LYS A 36 15.67 -10.60 5.81
C LYS A 36 16.10 -9.62 6.92
N ARG A 37 15.24 -9.36 7.92
CA ARG A 37 15.45 -8.37 9.01
C ARG A 37 15.82 -6.98 8.50
N LYS A 38 15.30 -6.60 7.34
CA LYS A 38 15.49 -5.27 6.73
C LYS A 38 14.52 -4.23 7.28
N ILE A 39 13.42 -4.69 7.86
CA ILE A 39 12.44 -3.85 8.56
C ILE A 39 12.25 -4.37 9.99
N SER A 40 11.87 -3.48 10.90
CA SER A 40 11.51 -3.85 12.27
C SER A 40 10.15 -4.55 12.30
N ASN A 41 9.89 -5.31 13.37
CA ASN A 41 8.60 -5.96 13.57
C ASN A 41 7.48 -4.92 13.71
N ASP A 42 7.74 -3.79 14.37
CA ASP A 42 6.82 -2.64 14.43
C ASP A 42 6.51 -2.06 13.05
N ALA A 43 7.53 -1.87 12.21
CA ALA A 43 7.32 -1.41 10.83
C ALA A 43 6.46 -2.40 10.03
N TYR A 44 6.66 -3.70 10.21
CA TYR A 44 5.84 -4.73 9.58
C TYR A 44 4.37 -4.69 10.05
N LEU A 45 4.12 -4.48 11.35
CA LEU A 45 2.77 -4.41 11.90
C LEU A 45 2.03 -3.14 11.43
N ASP A 46 2.69 -1.98 11.51
CA ASP A 46 2.11 -0.71 11.05
C ASP A 46 1.86 -0.74 9.53
N ALA A 47 2.78 -1.34 8.76
CA ALA A 47 2.62 -1.59 7.34
C ALA A 47 1.43 -2.51 7.03
N GLY A 48 1.28 -3.60 7.79
CA GLY A 48 0.17 -4.55 7.63
C GLY A 48 -1.20 -3.88 7.76
N ALA A 49 -1.33 -2.88 8.63
CA ALA A 49 -2.57 -2.12 8.76
C ALA A 49 -2.94 -1.34 7.48
N ILE A 50 -1.94 -0.77 6.79
CA ILE A 50 -2.16 -0.06 5.52
C ILE A 50 -2.42 -1.06 4.38
N GLN A 51 -1.71 -2.18 4.34
CA GLN A 51 -1.93 -3.25 3.36
C GLN A 51 -3.36 -3.82 3.45
N GLY A 52 -3.86 -4.05 4.68
CA GLY A 52 -5.25 -4.48 4.88
C GLY A 52 -6.28 -3.42 4.46
N ALA A 53 -5.95 -2.12 4.61
CA ALA A 53 -6.81 -1.06 4.11
C ALA A 53 -6.88 -1.06 2.57
N PHE A 54 -5.78 -1.33 1.86
CA PHE A 54 -5.81 -1.49 0.41
C PHE A 54 -6.66 -2.68 -0.02
N ASP A 55 -6.60 -3.80 0.69
CA ASP A 55 -7.46 -4.95 0.41
C ASP A 55 -8.95 -4.59 0.51
N MET A 56 -9.32 -3.85 1.56
CA MET A 56 -10.68 -3.32 1.71
C MET A 56 -11.07 -2.39 0.56
N ILE A 57 -10.18 -1.48 0.13
CA ILE A 57 -10.45 -0.61 -1.03
C ILE A 57 -10.65 -1.43 -2.31
N GLY A 58 -9.88 -2.50 -2.51
CA GLY A 58 -10.07 -3.45 -3.62
C GLY A 58 -11.49 -4.02 -3.64
N ASN A 59 -11.97 -4.47 -2.48
CA ASN A 59 -13.33 -5.00 -2.34
C ASN A 59 -14.40 -3.91 -2.58
N LEU A 60 -14.17 -2.66 -2.13
CA LEU A 60 -15.08 -1.54 -2.40
C LEU A 60 -15.20 -1.27 -3.91
N VAL A 61 -14.09 -1.29 -4.64
CA VAL A 61 -14.10 -1.14 -6.10
C VAL A 61 -14.91 -2.25 -6.77
N GLU A 62 -14.74 -3.50 -6.34
CA GLU A 62 -15.51 -4.63 -6.89
C GLU A 62 -17.00 -4.57 -6.60
N MET A 63 -17.39 -3.99 -5.46
CA MET A 63 -18.79 -3.73 -5.13
C MET A 63 -19.40 -2.57 -5.93
N GLY A 64 -18.63 -1.91 -6.80
CA GLY A 64 -19.08 -0.80 -7.62
C GLY A 64 -19.20 0.52 -6.85
N VAL A 65 -18.45 0.68 -5.76
CA VAL A 65 -18.39 1.95 -5.03
C VAL A 65 -17.91 3.07 -5.96
N PRO A 66 -18.52 4.27 -5.89
CA PRO A 66 -18.13 5.40 -6.72
C PRO A 66 -16.65 5.76 -6.61
N GLN A 67 -16.01 6.05 -7.75
CA GLN A 67 -14.57 6.33 -7.81
C GLN A 67 -14.16 7.52 -6.92
N ASN A 68 -15.00 8.54 -6.75
CA ASN A 68 -14.73 9.66 -5.85
C ASN A 68 -14.55 9.21 -4.38
N GLU A 69 -15.32 8.22 -3.93
CA GLU A 69 -15.16 7.65 -2.59
C GLU A 69 -13.89 6.81 -2.50
N ILE A 70 -13.59 6.01 -3.53
CA ILE A 70 -12.33 5.26 -3.64
C ILE A 70 -11.12 6.20 -3.56
N PHE A 71 -11.10 7.29 -4.32
CA PHE A 71 -10.03 8.28 -4.26
C PHE A 71 -9.96 9.00 -2.91
N SER A 72 -11.09 9.21 -2.22
CA SER A 72 -11.10 9.76 -0.86
C SER A 72 -10.40 8.81 0.12
N GLU A 73 -10.72 7.51 0.06
CA GLU A 73 -10.07 6.49 0.89
C GLU A 73 -8.57 6.36 0.56
N LEU A 74 -8.20 6.35 -0.72
CA LEU A 74 -6.79 6.32 -1.14
C LEU A 74 -6.01 7.51 -0.60
N LYS A 75 -6.58 8.73 -0.61
CA LYS A 75 -5.94 9.92 -0.03
C LYS A 75 -5.74 9.80 1.49
N GLN A 76 -6.68 9.18 2.20
CA GLN A 76 -6.49 8.90 3.63
C GLN A 76 -5.35 7.90 3.86
N GLN A 77 -5.27 6.84 3.04
CA GLN A 77 -4.17 5.89 3.11
C GLN A 77 -2.83 6.52 2.73
N LEU A 78 -2.80 7.48 1.79
CA LEU A 78 -1.60 8.25 1.48
C LEU A 78 -1.08 9.01 2.71
N SER A 79 -1.98 9.68 3.45
CA SER A 79 -1.58 10.37 4.68
C SER A 79 -1.02 9.41 5.73
N ARG A 80 -1.61 8.22 5.87
CA ARG A 80 -1.11 7.16 6.76
C ARG A 80 0.25 6.63 6.30
N ALA A 81 0.43 6.41 5.00
CA ALA A 81 1.68 5.96 4.41
C ALA A 81 2.81 6.99 4.59
N CYS A 82 2.52 8.29 4.46
CA CYS A 82 3.49 9.35 4.77
C CYS A 82 3.91 9.32 6.24
N LYS A 83 2.95 9.24 7.18
CA LYS A 83 3.26 9.13 8.62
C LYS A 83 4.05 7.87 8.94
N LEU A 84 3.77 6.78 8.24
CA LEU A 84 4.50 5.53 8.39
C LEU A 84 5.95 5.68 7.96
N GLU A 85 6.20 6.35 6.83
CA GLU A 85 7.55 6.64 6.35
C GLU A 85 8.31 7.57 7.30
N GLU A 86 7.63 8.55 7.91
CA GLU A 86 8.23 9.40 8.95
C GLU A 86 8.61 8.60 10.20
N LYS A 87 7.79 7.62 10.59
CA LYS A 87 8.04 6.74 11.75
C LYS A 87 9.14 5.70 11.45
N HIS A 88 9.17 5.18 10.23
CA HIS A 88 10.08 4.13 9.77
C HIS A 88 10.76 4.55 8.45
N PRO A 89 11.74 5.46 8.49
CA PRO A 89 12.36 6.02 7.30
C PRO A 89 13.07 4.95 6.46
N GLY A 90 12.86 5.00 5.14
CA GLY A 90 13.41 4.06 4.18
C GLY A 90 12.55 2.82 3.95
N LEU A 91 11.39 2.70 4.60
CA LEU A 91 10.46 1.58 4.40
C LEU A 91 9.89 1.59 2.98
N ASP A 92 9.44 2.75 2.48
CA ASP A 92 8.94 2.91 1.11
C ASP A 92 10.00 2.47 0.10
N LYS A 93 11.24 2.96 0.26
CA LYS A 93 12.35 2.60 -0.61
C LYS A 93 12.66 1.10 -0.58
N ALA A 94 12.69 0.48 0.60
CA ALA A 94 12.94 -0.96 0.73
C ALA A 94 11.86 -1.83 0.05
N ILE A 95 10.63 -1.32 0.02
CA ILE A 95 9.51 -1.94 -0.70
C ILE A 95 9.71 -1.77 -2.20
N GLU A 96 9.92 -0.53 -2.68
CA GLU A 96 10.04 -0.21 -4.11
C GLU A 96 11.29 -0.82 -4.77
N ASP A 97 12.38 -1.04 -4.03
CA ASP A 97 13.55 -1.80 -4.51
C ASP A 97 13.14 -3.21 -4.98
N GLY A 98 12.04 -3.76 -4.46
CA GLY A 98 11.49 -5.04 -4.90
C GLY A 98 10.62 -4.97 -6.16
N ARG A 99 10.26 -3.77 -6.64
CA ARG A 99 9.45 -3.57 -7.86
C ARG A 99 10.29 -3.61 -9.14
N ALA A 100 11.59 -3.31 -9.03
CA ALA A 100 12.54 -3.29 -10.16
C ALA A 100 13.33 -4.59 -10.33
N SER A 101 13.08 -5.62 -9.50
CA SER A 101 13.75 -6.93 -9.53
C SER A 101 12.89 -8.02 -10.17
#